data_AF-A0A969IGQ6-F1
#
_entry.id   AF-A0A969IGQ6-F1
#
_cell.length_a   1.000
_cell.length_b   1.000
_cell.length_c   1.000
_cell.angle_alpha   90.00
_cell.angle_beta   90.00
_cell.angle_gamma   90.00
#
_symmetry.space_group_name_H-M   'P 1'
#
loop_
_entity.id
_entity.type
_entity.pdbx_description
1 polymer ?
#
loop_
_entity_poly.entity_id
_entity_poly.type
_entity_poly.pdbx_seq_one_letter_code
_entity_poly.pdbx_strand_id
1 'polypeptide(L)'
;MSLLRSPKFEERRFDDFKRELLERGRVWIPSYGLADGERDFGQALIEIAARFSAEVAERLDRVGDKMARGFLDWLAVRGEAARPARMPVVFKLADTASEPVQAPHPVKMQVDALGANVTFETETDIRVVPGKLDAIVGVDPAKDAYFLPPPGFERPQPNRSSAHAMAAQELRRARNGGSTTRSGLRARRRHAGRD
;
A
#
# COMPACT_ATOMS: atom_id res chain seq x y z
N MET A 1 -23.15 -2.60 2.56
CA MET A 1 -23.31 -3.60 3.64
C MET A 1 -22.98 -2.89 4.95
N SER A 2 -23.99 -2.68 5.80
CA SER A 2 -23.77 -2.10 7.13
C SER A 2 -22.85 -3.04 7.90
N LEU A 3 -21.68 -2.56 8.31
CA LEU A 3 -20.79 -3.29 9.21
C LEU A 3 -21.58 -3.50 10.50
N LEU A 4 -22.01 -4.75 10.76
CA LEU A 4 -22.54 -5.15 12.06
C LEU A 4 -21.47 -4.83 13.09
N ARG A 5 -21.65 -3.70 13.79
CA ARG A 5 -20.78 -3.29 14.88
C ARG A 5 -20.92 -4.36 15.96
N SER A 6 -19.79 -4.91 16.43
CA SER A 6 -19.81 -5.94 17.47
C SER A 6 -20.59 -5.45 18.70
N PRO A 7 -21.47 -6.30 19.27
CA PRO A 7 -22.21 -5.92 20.45
C PRO A 7 -21.24 -5.64 21.61
N LYS A 8 -21.52 -4.60 22.39
CA LYS A 8 -20.80 -4.36 23.64
C LYS A 8 -21.34 -5.31 24.69
N PHE A 9 -20.45 -5.89 25.49
CA PHE A 9 -20.81 -6.79 26.58
C PHE A 9 -20.83 -6.05 27.92
N GLU A 10 -19.98 -5.03 28.07
CA GLU A 10 -19.89 -4.24 29.29
C GLU A 10 -19.79 -2.75 28.93
N GLU A 11 -20.88 -2.01 29.11
CA GLU A 11 -20.96 -0.60 28.73
C GLU A 11 -20.45 0.36 29.81
N ARG A 12 -20.36 -0.10 31.07
CA ARG A 12 -19.89 0.73 32.18
C ARG A 12 -18.46 1.18 31.95
N ARG A 13 -18.17 2.41 32.37
CA ARG A 13 -16.82 2.99 32.33
C ARG A 13 -16.40 3.46 33.71
N PHE A 14 -15.25 4.13 33.76
CA PHE A 14 -14.61 4.54 35.00
C PHE A 14 -15.57 5.21 36.00
N ASP A 15 -16.36 6.19 35.56
CA ASP A 15 -17.28 6.92 36.46
C ASP A 15 -18.40 6.04 37.00
N ASP A 16 -18.89 5.09 36.21
CA ASP A 16 -19.92 4.13 36.63
C ASP A 16 -19.37 3.18 37.68
N PHE A 17 -18.18 2.62 37.44
CA PHE A 17 -17.53 1.75 38.40
C PHE A 17 -17.11 2.50 39.67
N LYS A 18 -16.63 3.74 39.55
CA LYS A 18 -16.30 4.57 40.71
C LYS A 18 -17.54 4.85 41.56
N ARG A 19 -18.65 5.23 40.93
CA ARG A 19 -19.93 5.47 41.60
C ARG A 19 -20.41 4.20 42.31
N GLU A 20 -20.44 3.06 41.62
CA GLU A 20 -20.85 1.78 42.18
C GLU A 20 -19.95 1.36 43.37
N LEU A 21 -18.63 1.53 43.25
CA LEU A 21 -17.68 1.19 44.31
C LEU A 21 -17.82 2.13 45.53
N LEU A 22 -18.10 3.42 45.33
CA LEU A 22 -18.37 4.35 46.42
C LEU A 22 -19.68 4.01 47.15
N GLU A 23 -20.74 3.70 46.41
CA GLU A 23 -22.03 3.27 46.97
C GLU A 23 -21.86 2.00 47.81
N ARG A 24 -21.13 1.00 47.28
CA ARG A 24 -20.81 -0.21 48.04
C ARG A 24 -19.94 0.10 49.25
N GLY A 25 -18.87 0.88 49.09
CA GLY A 25 -17.96 1.23 50.18
C GLY A 25 -18.69 1.81 51.39
N ARG A 26 -19.66 2.70 51.17
CA ARG A 26 -20.49 3.30 52.23
C ARG A 26 -21.34 2.28 52.99
N VAL A 27 -21.85 1.25 52.31
CA VAL A 27 -22.69 0.21 52.93
C VAL A 27 -21.83 -0.79 53.71
N TRP A 28 -20.72 -1.24 53.12
CA TRP A 28 -19.91 -2.33 53.65
C TRP A 28 -18.90 -1.88 54.70
N ILE A 29 -18.43 -0.63 54.63
CA ILE A 29 -17.43 -0.10 55.58
C ILE A 29 -17.84 1.32 56.03
N PRO A 30 -18.88 1.46 56.87
CA PRO A 30 -19.40 2.77 57.28
C PRO A 30 -18.38 3.63 58.04
N SER A 31 -17.38 3.00 58.66
CA SER A 31 -16.30 3.66 59.40
C SER A 31 -15.21 4.25 58.49
N TYR A 32 -15.23 3.95 57.19
CA TYR A 32 -14.25 4.45 56.24
C TYR A 32 -14.66 5.87 55.83
N GLY A 33 -13.81 6.85 56.16
CA GLY A 33 -14.06 8.29 56.01
C GLY A 33 -14.04 8.79 54.57
N LEU A 34 -14.90 8.25 53.71
CA LEU A 34 -15.06 8.63 52.29
C LEU A 34 -15.69 10.04 52.11
N ALA A 35 -15.85 10.80 53.18
CA ALA A 35 -16.58 12.06 53.23
C ALA A 35 -15.66 13.30 53.31
N ASP A 36 -14.43 13.16 53.79
CA ASP A 36 -13.55 14.29 54.07
C ASP A 36 -12.52 14.48 52.94
N GLY A 37 -12.79 15.49 52.11
CA GLY A 37 -11.93 15.86 51.00
C GLY A 37 -10.58 16.39 51.46
N GLU A 38 -9.55 15.58 51.27
CA GLU A 38 -8.31 15.88 50.52
C GLU A 38 -7.28 14.80 50.92
N ARG A 39 -7.04 13.84 50.01
CA ARG A 39 -6.09 12.71 50.15
C ARG A 39 -6.52 11.60 51.11
N ASP A 40 -7.76 11.13 51.01
CA ASP A 40 -8.11 9.83 51.58
C ASP A 40 -7.52 8.70 50.72
N PHE A 41 -6.64 7.89 51.32
CA PHE A 41 -6.11 6.66 50.72
C PHE A 41 -7.23 5.75 50.23
N GLY A 42 -8.37 5.75 50.93
CA GLY A 42 -9.55 5.00 50.56
C GLY A 42 -10.13 5.40 49.21
N GLN A 43 -10.25 6.71 48.97
CA GLN A 43 -10.69 7.24 47.69
C GLN A 43 -9.71 6.87 46.56
N ALA A 44 -8.40 6.96 46.82
CA ALA A 44 -7.39 6.58 45.84
C ALA A 44 -7.49 5.09 45.46
N LEU A 45 -7.72 4.20 46.45
CA LEU A 45 -7.90 2.78 46.19
C LEU A 45 -9.16 2.48 45.36
N ILE A 46 -10.27 3.18 45.64
CA ILE A 46 -11.50 3.08 44.85
C ILE A 46 -11.26 3.55 43.41
N GLU A 47 -10.54 4.64 43.22
CA GLU A 47 -10.20 5.13 41.87
C GLU A 47 -9.33 4.13 41.11
N ILE A 48 -8.33 3.51 41.76
CA ILE A 48 -7.52 2.45 41.15
C ILE A 48 -8.38 1.25 40.76
N ALA A 49 -9.26 0.79 41.66
CA ALA A 49 -10.16 -0.33 41.40
C ALA A 49 -11.15 -0.03 40.27
N ALA A 50 -11.71 1.18 40.22
CA ALA A 50 -12.57 1.64 39.13
C ALA A 50 -11.82 1.67 37.80
N ARG A 51 -10.55 2.11 37.80
CA ARG A 51 -9.70 2.10 36.62
C ARG A 51 -9.47 0.68 36.11
N PHE A 52 -9.09 -0.26 36.97
CA PHE A 52 -8.90 -1.66 36.55
C PHE A 52 -10.20 -2.29 36.03
N SER A 53 -11.33 -2.00 36.66
CA SER A 53 -12.64 -2.50 36.22
C SER A 53 -12.99 -1.98 34.83
N ALA A 54 -12.74 -0.70 34.57
CA ALA A 54 -12.94 -0.10 33.25
C ALA A 54 -12.03 -0.71 32.17
N GLU A 55 -10.75 -0.98 32.48
CA GLU A 55 -9.83 -1.62 31.54
C GLU A 55 -10.26 -3.05 31.18
N VAL A 56 -10.80 -3.80 32.15
CA VAL A 56 -11.35 -5.14 31.92
C VAL A 56 -12.61 -5.06 31.05
N ALA A 57 -13.52 -4.13 31.36
CA ALA A 57 -14.72 -3.87 30.57
C ALA A 57 -14.39 -3.57 29.10
N GLU A 58 -13.43 -2.67 28.86
CA GLU A 58 -13.00 -2.32 27.49
C GLU A 58 -12.41 -3.51 26.73
N ARG A 59 -11.69 -4.41 27.41
CA ARG A 59 -11.16 -5.62 26.79
C ARG A 59 -12.26 -6.63 26.51
N LEU A 60 -13.25 -6.74 27.40
CA LEU A 60 -14.40 -7.63 27.23
C LEU A 60 -15.24 -7.22 26.01
N ASP A 61 -15.42 -5.91 25.79
CA ASP A 61 -16.09 -5.38 24.60
C ASP A 61 -15.39 -5.78 23.29
N ARG A 62 -14.08 -6.03 23.30
CA ARG A 62 -13.32 -6.50 22.12
C ARG A 62 -13.46 -8.00 21.86
N VAL A 63 -14.08 -8.76 22.76
CA VAL A 63 -14.25 -10.22 22.59
C VAL A 63 -15.15 -10.55 21.41
N GLY A 64 -16.18 -9.73 21.14
CA GLY A 64 -17.04 -9.89 19.96
C GLY A 64 -16.25 -9.89 18.64
N ASP A 65 -15.36 -8.90 18.47
CA ASP A 65 -14.48 -8.81 17.30
C ASP A 65 -13.54 -10.02 17.20
N LYS A 66 -13.00 -10.48 18.34
CA LYS A 66 -12.10 -11.64 18.38
C LYS A 66 -12.84 -12.93 18.02
N MET A 67 -14.06 -13.13 18.53
CA MET A 67 -14.89 -14.29 18.20
C MET A 67 -15.29 -14.29 16.72
N ALA A 68 -15.66 -13.14 16.16
CA ALA A 68 -15.97 -13.02 14.74
C ALA A 68 -14.77 -13.41 13.85
N ARG A 69 -13.55 -12.95 14.17
CA ARG A 69 -12.34 -13.35 13.45
C ARG A 69 -12.01 -14.83 13.63
N GLY A 70 -12.14 -15.35 14.85
CA GLY A 70 -11.93 -16.77 15.13
C GLY A 70 -12.92 -17.67 14.39
N PHE A 71 -14.16 -17.24 14.23
CA PHE A 71 -15.17 -17.95 13.44
C PHE A 71 -14.79 -17.99 11.95
N LEU A 72 -14.33 -16.87 11.38
CA LEU A 72 -13.84 -16.84 9.99
C LEU A 72 -12.63 -17.76 9.80
N ASP A 73 -11.68 -17.74 10.74
CA ASP A 73 -10.53 -18.64 10.72
C ASP A 73 -10.94 -20.11 10.80
N TRP A 74 -11.90 -20.44 11.67
CA TRP A 74 -12.46 -21.79 11.78
C TRP A 74 -13.15 -22.27 10.49
N LEU A 75 -13.85 -21.38 9.79
CA LEU A 75 -14.41 -21.66 8.46
C LEU A 75 -13.36 -21.72 7.34
N ALA A 76 -12.07 -21.57 7.66
CA ALA A 76 -10.97 -21.43 6.71
C ALA A 76 -11.17 -20.27 5.71
N VAL A 77 -11.98 -19.28 6.06
CA VAL A 77 -12.18 -18.07 5.25
C VAL A 77 -11.02 -17.14 5.53
N ARG A 78 -10.04 -17.15 4.62
CA ARG A 78 -8.86 -16.29 4.67
C ARG A 78 -9.01 -15.16 3.66
N GLY A 79 -8.50 -13.98 4.01
CA GLY A 79 -8.36 -12.91 3.02
C GLY A 79 -7.43 -13.34 1.90
N GLU A 80 -7.75 -12.97 0.66
CA GLU A 80 -6.82 -13.18 -0.44
C GLU A 80 -5.56 -12.33 -0.22
N ALA A 81 -4.38 -12.94 -0.35
CA ALA A 81 -3.14 -12.21 -0.34
C ALA A 81 -3.10 -11.21 -1.51
N ALA A 82 -2.42 -10.08 -1.31
CA ALA A 82 -2.18 -9.14 -2.39
C ALA A 82 -1.47 -9.86 -3.56
N ARG A 83 -1.99 -9.68 -4.77
CA ARG A 83 -1.38 -10.23 -5.98
C ARG A 83 -0.42 -9.17 -6.57
N PRO A 84 0.80 -9.54 -6.96
CA PRO A 84 1.73 -8.58 -7.56
C PRO A 84 1.18 -8.07 -8.90
N ALA A 85 1.28 -6.77 -9.11
CA ALA A 85 0.93 -6.16 -10.39
C ALA A 85 1.94 -6.56 -11.47
N ARG A 86 1.46 -6.82 -12.69
CA ARG A 86 2.29 -7.11 -13.87
C ARG A 86 1.92 -6.13 -14.98
N MET A 87 2.92 -5.61 -15.69
CA MET A 87 2.69 -4.73 -16.84
C MET A 87 3.72 -4.98 -17.94
N PRO A 88 3.33 -4.84 -19.22
CA PRO A 88 4.29 -4.85 -20.31
C PRO A 88 5.13 -3.57 -20.28
N VAL A 89 6.44 -3.71 -20.47
CA VAL A 89 7.40 -2.60 -20.57
C VAL A 89 8.19 -2.71 -21.86
N VAL A 90 8.57 -1.57 -22.45
CA VAL A 90 9.36 -1.53 -23.68
C VAL A 90 10.74 -0.96 -23.36
N PHE A 91 11.79 -1.74 -23.62
CA PHE A 91 13.17 -1.28 -23.53
C PHE A 91 13.63 -0.79 -24.89
N LYS A 92 14.11 0.46 -24.95
CA LYS A 92 14.75 1.02 -26.14
C LYS A 92 16.24 1.17 -25.89
N LEU A 93 17.07 0.63 -26.78
CA LEU A 93 18.50 0.96 -26.79
C LEU A 93 18.71 2.42 -27.20
N ALA A 94 19.74 3.05 -26.63
CA ALA A 94 20.19 4.36 -27.10
C ALA A 94 20.53 4.27 -28.60
N ASP A 95 20.22 5.31 -29.38
CA ASP A 95 20.41 5.29 -30.83
C ASP A 95 21.88 5.12 -31.26
N THR A 96 22.84 5.31 -30.33
CA THR A 96 24.27 5.09 -30.54
C THR A 96 24.75 3.67 -30.25
N ALA A 97 23.90 2.80 -29.71
CA ALA A 97 24.25 1.42 -29.40
C ALA A 97 24.14 0.54 -30.66
N SER A 98 25.27 0.05 -31.15
CA SER A 98 25.36 -0.83 -32.32
C SER A 98 25.36 -2.32 -31.98
N GLU A 99 25.49 -2.68 -30.71
CA GLU A 99 25.58 -4.07 -30.23
C GLU A 99 24.36 -4.44 -29.37
N PRO A 100 23.90 -5.71 -29.41
CA PRO A 100 22.94 -6.23 -28.45
C PRO A 100 23.40 -6.09 -27.00
N VAL A 101 22.46 -5.83 -26.10
CA VAL A 101 22.70 -5.77 -24.65
C VAL A 101 21.94 -6.90 -23.98
N GLN A 102 22.66 -7.73 -23.23
CA GLN A 102 22.07 -8.71 -22.33
C GLN A 102 21.74 -8.03 -20.99
N ALA A 103 20.50 -8.17 -20.54
CA ALA A 103 20.01 -7.65 -19.28
C ALA A 103 19.45 -8.82 -18.46
N PRO A 104 20.25 -9.43 -17.57
CA PRO A 104 19.79 -10.53 -16.73
C PRO A 104 18.75 -10.06 -15.71
N HIS A 105 17.83 -10.95 -15.35
CA HIS A 105 16.86 -10.73 -14.30
C HIS A 105 17.53 -10.62 -12.92
N PRO A 106 17.05 -9.73 -12.02
CA PRO A 106 16.01 -8.73 -12.24
C PRO A 106 16.55 -7.39 -12.74
N VAL A 107 15.95 -6.86 -13.81
CA VAL A 107 16.11 -5.45 -14.18
C VAL A 107 15.07 -4.62 -13.42
N LYS A 108 15.53 -3.68 -12.59
CA LYS A 108 14.65 -2.86 -11.74
C LYS A 108 14.25 -1.57 -12.42
N MET A 109 12.97 -1.22 -12.31
CA MET A 109 12.36 -0.01 -12.84
C MET A 109 11.54 0.65 -11.74
N GLN A 110 11.59 1.97 -11.64
CA GLN A 110 10.82 2.72 -10.64
C GLN A 110 9.73 3.52 -11.33
N VAL A 111 8.52 3.42 -10.80
CA VAL A 111 7.33 4.12 -11.30
C VAL A 111 6.69 4.88 -10.15
N ASP A 112 6.23 6.10 -10.41
CA ASP A 112 5.35 6.82 -9.48
C ASP A 112 3.92 6.30 -9.68
N ALA A 113 3.40 5.62 -8.66
CA ALA A 113 2.03 5.15 -8.61
C ALA A 113 1.32 5.80 -7.42
N LEU A 114 0.39 6.71 -7.73
CA LEU A 114 -0.44 7.40 -6.73
C LEU A 114 0.37 8.16 -5.65
N GLY A 115 1.52 8.74 -6.02
CA GLY A 115 2.37 9.48 -5.08
C GLY A 115 3.29 8.58 -4.24
N ALA A 116 3.32 7.27 -4.53
CA ALA A 116 4.28 6.33 -3.97
C ALA A 116 5.23 5.82 -5.07
N ASN A 117 6.52 5.73 -4.71
CA ASN A 117 7.51 5.10 -5.59
C ASN A 117 7.39 3.58 -5.49
N VAL A 118 6.99 2.94 -6.59
CA VAL A 118 6.86 1.48 -6.71
C VAL A 118 7.95 0.95 -7.63
N THR A 119 8.65 -0.09 -7.19
CA THR A 119 9.68 -0.77 -7.98
C THR A 119 9.07 -1.99 -8.66
N PHE A 120 9.20 -2.05 -9.98
CA PHE A 120 8.94 -3.22 -10.79
C PHE A 120 10.25 -3.91 -11.17
N GLU A 121 10.18 -5.21 -11.40
CA GLU A 121 11.30 -6.02 -11.84
C GLU A 121 10.87 -6.84 -13.06
N THR A 122 11.79 -7.08 -13.99
CA THR A 122 11.55 -8.06 -15.06
C THR A 122 11.36 -9.44 -14.42
N GLU A 123 10.60 -10.35 -15.05
CA GLU A 123 10.45 -11.74 -14.54
C GLU A 123 11.51 -12.68 -15.11
N THR A 124 12.10 -12.32 -16.25
CA THR A 124 13.07 -13.14 -16.98
C THR A 124 14.21 -12.27 -17.51
N ASP A 125 15.28 -12.93 -17.95
CA ASP A 125 16.35 -12.29 -18.71
C ASP A 125 15.79 -11.68 -20.00
N ILE A 126 16.36 -10.54 -20.39
CA ILE A 126 15.99 -9.83 -21.62
C ILE A 126 17.25 -9.59 -22.44
N ARG A 127 17.19 -9.87 -23.74
CA ARG A 127 18.21 -9.45 -24.70
C ARG A 127 17.64 -8.35 -25.57
N VAL A 128 18.17 -7.13 -25.41
CA VAL A 128 17.74 -5.98 -26.22
C VAL A 128 18.66 -5.87 -27.43
N VAL A 129 18.09 -5.82 -28.63
CA VAL A 129 18.83 -5.75 -29.89
C VAL A 129 18.62 -4.39 -30.57
N PRO A 130 19.66 -3.80 -31.20
CA PRO A 130 19.49 -2.60 -32.01
C PRO A 130 18.61 -2.91 -33.22
N GLY A 131 17.49 -2.21 -33.35
CA GLY A 131 16.55 -2.44 -34.44
C GLY A 131 15.26 -1.64 -34.26
N LYS A 132 14.48 -1.58 -35.33
CA LYS A 132 13.13 -1.00 -35.32
C LYS A 132 12.20 -2.02 -35.99
N LEU A 133 10.95 -2.03 -35.56
CA LEU A 133 9.92 -2.75 -36.26
C LEU A 133 9.61 -1.99 -37.56
N ASP A 134 9.91 -2.60 -38.71
CA ASP A 134 9.80 -1.96 -40.03
C ASP A 134 8.40 -2.12 -40.62
N ALA A 135 7.87 -3.34 -40.61
CA ALA A 135 6.51 -3.64 -41.03
C ALA A 135 5.94 -4.81 -40.23
N ILE A 136 4.62 -4.83 -40.07
CA ILE A 136 3.85 -5.99 -39.63
C ILE A 136 2.94 -6.38 -40.79
N VAL A 137 2.81 -7.66 -41.08
CA VAL A 137 1.87 -8.16 -42.08
C VAL A 137 1.09 -9.32 -41.47
N GLY A 138 -0.23 -9.20 -41.45
CA GLY A 138 -1.12 -10.31 -41.09
C GLY A 138 -1.39 -11.18 -42.32
N VAL A 139 -1.44 -12.50 -42.14
CA VAL A 139 -1.72 -13.46 -43.22
C VAL A 139 -2.95 -14.29 -42.84
N ASP A 140 -3.91 -14.40 -43.74
CA ASP A 140 -5.06 -15.33 -43.64
C ASP A 140 -4.94 -16.37 -44.76
N PRO A 141 -4.36 -17.56 -44.47
CA PRO A 141 -4.14 -18.59 -45.49
C PRO A 141 -5.43 -19.14 -46.10
N ALA A 142 -6.54 -19.12 -45.37
CA ALA A 142 -7.81 -19.64 -45.86
C ALA A 142 -8.43 -18.72 -46.94
N LYS A 143 -8.04 -17.45 -46.95
CA LYS A 143 -8.50 -16.44 -47.92
C LYS A 143 -7.42 -16.01 -48.90
N ASP A 144 -6.24 -16.61 -48.82
CA ASP A 144 -5.04 -16.22 -49.57
C ASP A 144 -4.81 -14.69 -49.55
N ALA A 145 -4.89 -14.10 -48.35
CA ALA A 145 -4.91 -12.65 -48.18
C ALA A 145 -3.86 -12.15 -47.19
N TYR A 146 -3.31 -10.97 -47.49
CA TYR A 146 -2.37 -10.22 -46.65
C TYR A 146 -3.02 -8.92 -46.17
N PHE A 147 -2.80 -8.59 -44.90
CA PHE A 147 -3.35 -7.41 -44.26
C PHE A 147 -2.23 -6.55 -43.68
N LEU A 148 -2.23 -5.27 -44.05
CA LEU A 148 -1.38 -4.28 -43.41
C LEU A 148 -2.05 -3.77 -42.13
N PRO A 149 -1.28 -3.47 -41.06
CA PRO A 149 -1.82 -2.93 -39.84
C PRO A 149 -2.43 -1.55 -40.09
N PRO A 150 -3.40 -1.13 -39.28
CA PRO A 150 -3.93 0.22 -39.34
C PRO A 150 -2.81 1.24 -39.08
N PRO A 151 -2.90 2.46 -39.68
CA PRO A 151 -1.89 3.49 -39.49
C PRO A 151 -1.57 3.77 -38.01
N GLY A 152 -0.29 3.80 -37.65
CA GLY A 152 0.18 4.10 -36.30
C GLY A 152 0.44 2.90 -35.38
N PHE A 153 0.16 1.66 -35.83
CA PHE A 153 0.39 0.44 -35.05
C PHE A 153 1.89 0.12 -34.84
N GLU A 154 2.76 0.54 -35.76
CA GLU A 154 4.21 0.29 -35.73
C GLU A 154 4.94 1.03 -34.60
N ARG A 155 4.26 1.99 -33.98
CA ARG A 155 4.74 2.67 -32.77
C ARG A 155 3.93 2.11 -31.60
N PRO A 156 4.40 1.08 -30.90
CA PRO A 156 3.76 0.66 -29.66
C PRO A 156 3.81 1.83 -28.68
N GLN A 157 2.72 2.60 -28.63
CA GLN A 157 2.51 3.58 -27.59
C GLN A 157 2.09 2.80 -26.35
N PRO A 158 2.64 3.11 -25.16
CA PRO A 158 2.15 2.51 -23.93
C PRO A 158 0.63 2.73 -23.87
N ASN A 159 -0.09 1.63 -23.66
CA ASN A 159 -1.55 1.65 -23.65
C ASN A 159 -2.03 2.68 -22.61
N ARG A 160 -2.66 3.77 -23.07
CA ARG A 160 -3.16 4.85 -22.21
C ARG A 160 -4.36 4.43 -21.34
N SER A 161 -4.92 3.22 -21.53
CA SER A 161 -6.06 2.74 -20.73
C SER A 161 -5.68 2.25 -19.33
N SER A 162 -4.40 2.04 -19.03
CA SER A 162 -3.92 1.96 -17.65
C SER A 162 -3.40 3.33 -17.23
N ALA A 163 -4.18 4.05 -16.42
CA ALA A 163 -3.96 5.44 -16.02
C ALA A 163 -2.74 5.68 -15.09
N HIS A 164 -1.59 5.09 -15.39
CA HIS A 164 -0.33 5.36 -14.70
C HIS A 164 0.75 5.68 -15.74
N ALA A 165 1.25 6.91 -15.67
CA ALA A 165 2.28 7.44 -16.56
C ALA A 165 3.55 6.58 -16.48
N MET A 166 4.02 6.08 -17.62
CA MET A 166 5.26 5.31 -17.71
C MET A 166 6.40 6.17 -18.25
N ALA A 167 7.51 6.18 -17.51
CA ALA A 167 8.77 6.83 -17.89
C ALA A 167 9.56 5.93 -18.86
N ALA A 168 10.00 6.49 -19.99
CA ALA A 168 10.99 5.85 -20.85
C ALA A 168 12.35 5.89 -20.15
N GLN A 169 12.99 4.75 -19.95
CA GLN A 169 14.29 4.66 -19.28
C GLN A 169 15.37 4.18 -20.26
N GLU A 170 16.38 5.01 -20.50
CA GLU A 170 17.53 4.66 -21.33
C GLU A 170 18.54 3.84 -20.52
N LEU A 171 18.87 2.63 -20.99
CA LEU A 171 19.94 1.81 -20.42
C LEU A 171 21.30 2.26 -21.00
N ARG A 172 22.15 2.90 -20.19
CA ARG A 172 23.55 3.23 -20.52
C ARG A 172 24.51 2.16 -19.98
N ARG A 173 25.49 1.74 -20.79
CA ARG A 173 26.59 0.85 -20.38
C ARG A 173 27.36 1.46 -19.20
N ALA A 174 27.40 0.75 -18.07
CA ALA A 174 28.34 1.03 -16.99
C ALA A 174 29.71 0.42 -17.35
N ARG A 175 30.71 1.26 -17.62
CA ARG A 175 32.12 0.86 -17.67
C ARG A 175 32.70 1.11 -16.27
N ASN A 176 32.95 0.04 -15.52
CA ASN A 176 33.71 -0.07 -14.27
C ASN A 176 33.69 1.12 -13.28
N GLY A 177 33.09 0.87 -12.10
CA GLY A 177 33.40 1.57 -10.85
C GLY A 177 32.50 2.75 -10.48
N GLY A 178 31.53 2.51 -9.59
CA GLY A 178 30.84 3.52 -8.79
C GLY A 178 29.82 4.40 -9.53
N SER A 179 28.53 4.06 -9.48
CA SER A 179 27.46 4.90 -10.02
C SER A 179 26.75 5.70 -8.93
N THR A 180 27.06 6.99 -8.84
CA THR A 180 26.16 8.00 -8.27
C THR A 180 25.22 8.48 -9.37
N THR A 181 23.92 8.21 -9.24
CA THR A 181 22.90 8.69 -10.18
C THR A 181 22.68 10.18 -9.99
N ARG A 182 23.18 11.02 -10.90
CA ARG A 182 22.82 12.45 -10.96
C ARG A 182 21.59 12.62 -11.86
N SER A 183 20.44 12.86 -11.23
CA SER A 183 19.23 13.35 -11.89
C SER A 183 19.49 14.73 -12.49
N GLY A 184 19.53 14.82 -13.81
CA GLY A 184 19.77 16.06 -14.56
C GLY A 184 18.46 16.69 -15.03
N LEU A 185 17.65 17.23 -14.11
CA LEU A 185 16.53 18.10 -14.47
C LEU A 185 17.06 19.52 -14.74
N ARG A 186 17.48 19.81 -15.98
CA ARG A 186 17.82 21.19 -16.40
C ARG A 186 16.55 21.91 -16.85
N ALA A 187 15.90 22.60 -15.91
CA ALA A 187 14.85 23.56 -16.21
C ALA A 187 15.44 24.77 -16.97
N ARG A 188 15.07 24.94 -18.24
CA ARG A 188 15.30 26.20 -18.97
C ARG A 188 14.17 27.17 -18.63
N ARG A 189 14.43 28.14 -17.74
CA ARG A 189 13.66 29.40 -17.69
C ARG A 189 14.09 30.26 -18.87
N ARG A 190 13.19 30.56 -19.80
CA ARG A 190 13.33 31.70 -20.70
C ARG A 190 12.71 32.92 -20.03
N HIS A 191 13.54 33.92 -19.76
CA HIS A 191 13.10 35.30 -19.59
C HIS A 191 12.72 35.87 -20.96
N ALA A 192 11.55 36.49 -21.03
CA ALA A 192 11.26 37.67 -21.83
C ALA A 192 10.55 38.62 -20.84
N GLY A 193 10.98 39.86 -20.59
CA GLY A 193 11.56 40.83 -21.50
C GLY A 193 10.43 41.79 -21.88
N ARG A 194 10.41 42.95 -21.19
CA ARG A 194 9.49 44.09 -21.36
C ARG A 194 9.43 44.55 -22.81
N ASP A 195 8.25 44.98 -23.24
CA ASP A 195 7.93 46.40 -23.45
C ASP A 195 6.48 46.66 -22.98
#